data_AF-A0A084II19-F1
#
_entry.id   AF-A0A084II19-F1
#
_cell.length_a   1.000
_cell.length_b   1.000
_cell.length_c   1.000
_cell.angle_alpha   90.00
_cell.angle_beta   90.00
_cell.angle_gamma   90.00
#
_symmetry.space_group_name_H-M   'P 1'
#
loop_
_entity.id
_entity.type
_entity.pdbx_description
1 polymer ?
#
loop_
_entity_poly.entity_id
_entity_poly.type
_entity_poly.pdbx_seq_one_letter_code
_entity_poly.pdbx_strand_id
1 'polypeptide(L)' 'MKQNLTDWQSLERDAERGYEIMGREGHTGWEVEVRFDNGTSPQHPERNAPSREEAVKIGREIATLRQS' A
#
# COMPACT_ATOMS: atom_id res chain seq x y z
N MET A 1 8.64 -22.10 13.77
CA MET A 1 7.49 -21.32 13.26
C MET A 1 7.92 -20.73 11.93
N LYS A 2 7.38 -21.20 10.80
CA LYS A 2 7.66 -20.58 9.50
C LYS A 2 6.90 -19.25 9.49
N GLN A 3 7.60 -18.13 9.54
CA GLN A 3 6.98 -16.83 9.27
C GLN A 3 6.37 -16.93 7.87
N ASN A 4 5.05 -16.80 7.77
CA ASN A 4 4.40 -16.60 6.47
C ASN A 4 4.88 -15.24 5.96
N LEU A 5 5.87 -15.25 5.08
CA LEU A 5 6.40 -14.07 4.38
C LEU A 5 5.36 -13.48 3.40
N THR A 6 4.07 -13.60 3.68
CA THR A 6 2.99 -13.43 2.69
C THR A 6 1.70 -12.84 3.26
N ASP A 7 1.73 -12.27 4.46
CA ASP A 7 0.59 -11.51 4.99
C ASP A 7 0.74 -10.03 4.65
N TRP A 8 -0.36 -9.40 4.23
CA TRP A 8 -0.43 -7.96 4.04
C TRP A 8 -0.16 -7.25 5.36
N GLN A 9 0.77 -6.30 5.36
CA GLN A 9 1.12 -5.48 6.52
C GLN A 9 0.88 -4.01 6.24
N SER A 10 0.43 -3.28 7.26
CA SER A 10 0.33 -1.82 7.18
C SER A 10 1.73 -1.22 7.07
N LEU A 11 2.03 -0.59 5.93
CA LEU A 11 3.28 0.15 5.74
C LEU A 11 3.18 1.54 6.35
N GLU A 12 2.05 2.19 6.14
CA GLU A 12 1.78 3.55 6.60
C GLU A 12 0.27 3.79 6.68
N ARG A 13 -0.16 4.57 7.68
CA ARG A 13 -1.54 5.01 7.82
C ARG A 13 -1.59 6.51 8.03
N ASP A 14 -2.41 7.17 7.25
CA ASP A 14 -2.69 8.60 7.37
C ASP A 14 -4.16 8.78 7.73
N ALA A 15 -4.43 8.91 9.03
CA ALA A 15 -5.79 9.06 9.54
C ALA A 15 -6.37 10.47 9.24
N GLU A 16 -5.53 11.48 9.05
CA GLU A 16 -5.98 12.84 8.71
C GLU A 16 -6.49 12.90 7.28
N ARG A 17 -5.80 12.21 6.38
CA ARG A 17 -6.20 12.06 4.98
C ARG A 17 -7.15 10.88 4.77
N GLY A 18 -7.33 10.00 5.74
CA GLY A 18 -8.28 8.88 5.68
C GLY A 18 -7.86 7.77 4.71
N TYR A 19 -6.58 7.39 4.70
CA TYR A 19 -6.12 6.22 3.94
C TYR A 19 -5.07 5.39 4.70
N GLU A 20 -4.93 4.12 4.29
CA GLU A 20 -3.95 3.18 4.80
C GLU A 20 -3.24 2.51 3.62
N ILE A 21 -1.91 2.54 3.63
CA ILE A 21 -1.05 1.88 2.67
C ILE A 21 -0.67 0.53 3.25
N MET A 22 -1.23 -0.52 2.66
CA MET A 22 -0.87 -1.90 2.92
C MET A 22 0.20 -2.34 1.93
N GLY A 23 1.08 -3.23 2.37
CA GLY A 23 2.09 -3.81 1.51
C GLY A 23 2.37 -5.26 1.87
N ARG A 24 2.78 -6.03 0.87
CA ARG A 24 3.13 -7.43 1.01
C ARG A 24 4.40 -7.69 0.23
N GLU A 25 5.41 -8.25 0.89
CA GLU A 25 6.63 -8.63 0.22
C GLU A 25 6.38 -9.89 -0.62
N GLY A 26 6.62 -9.78 -1.92
CA GLY A 26 6.49 -10.87 -2.89
C GLY A 26 7.81 -11.15 -3.59
N HIS A 27 7.83 -12.19 -4.43
CA HIS A 27 9.03 -12.64 -5.14
C HIS A 27 9.65 -11.58 -6.07
N THR A 28 8.84 -10.65 -6.57
CA THR A 28 9.26 -9.61 -7.55
C THR A 28 9.28 -8.20 -6.95
N GLY A 29 9.15 -8.08 -5.62
CA GLY A 29 9.05 -6.81 -4.92
C GLY A 29 7.81 -6.74 -4.03
N TRP A 30 7.47 -5.53 -3.61
CA TRP A 30 6.36 -5.24 -2.72
C TRP A 30 5.08 -4.98 -3.51
N GLU A 31 4.07 -5.82 -3.30
CA GLU A 31 2.70 -5.51 -3.68
C GLU A 31 2.19 -4.38 -2.77
N VAL A 32 1.44 -3.43 -3.32
CA VAL A 32 0.92 -2.26 -2.60
C VAL A 32 -0.60 -2.21 -2.77
N GLU A 33 -1.30 -1.91 -1.69
CA GLU A 33 -2.75 -1.69 -1.70
C GLU A 33 -3.04 -0.44 -0.86
N VAL A 34 -3.74 0.53 -1.44
CA VAL A 34 -4.18 1.73 -0.74
C VAL A 34 -5.65 1.60 -0.44
N ARG A 35 -5.99 1.57 0.85
CA ARG A 35 -7.37 1.55 1.35
C ARG A 35 -7.78 2.95 1.77
N PHE A 36 -9.00 3.34 1.46
CA PHE A 36 -9.56 4.63 1.86
C PHE A 36 -10.71 4.42 2.84
N ASP A 37 -10.75 5.25 3.88
CA ASP A 37 -11.77 5.15 4.93
C ASP A 37 -13.16 5.59 4.45
N ASN A 38 -13.23 6.31 3.33
CA ASN A 38 -14.47 6.82 2.73
C ASN A 38 -15.26 5.76 1.94
N GLY A 39 -14.89 4.48 2.03
CA GLY A 39 -15.54 3.38 1.31
C GLY A 39 -15.17 3.28 -0.17
N THR A 40 -14.17 4.03 -0.64
CA THR A 40 -13.62 3.85 -1.99
C THR A 40 -12.93 2.49 -2.10
N SER A 41 -13.12 1.82 -3.24
CA SER A 41 -12.45 0.54 -3.51
C SER A 41 -10.93 0.67 -3.37
N PRO A 42 -10.26 -0.31 -2.72
CA PRO A 42 -8.82 -0.33 -2.61
C PRO A 42 -8.14 -0.18 -3.97
N GLN A 43 -7.02 0.54 -4.00
CA GLN A 43 -6.26 0.79 -5.23
C GLN A 43 -4.93 0.05 -5.19
N HIS A 44 -4.58 -0.57 -6.31
CA HIS A 44 -3.31 -1.27 -6.50
C HIS A 44 -2.54 -0.61 -7.64
N PRO A 45 -1.24 -0.38 -7.51
CA PRO A 45 -0.41 0.01 -8.64
C PRO A 45 -0.28 -1.16 -9.62
N GLU A 46 -0.09 -0.86 -10.90
CA GLU A 46 0.13 -1.87 -11.95
C GLU A 46 1.47 -2.60 -11.81
N ARG A 47 2.40 -2.06 -11.01
CA ARG A 47 3.73 -2.62 -10.78
C ARG A 47 4.02 -2.78 -9.30
N ASN A 48 4.78 -3.83 -8.98
CA ASN A 48 5.33 -4.03 -7.65
C ASN A 48 6.44 -3.01 -7.38
N ALA A 49 6.50 -2.53 -6.15
CA ALA A 49 7.54 -1.63 -5.71
C ALA A 49 8.84 -2.42 -5.42
N PRO A 50 10.01 -1.98 -5.90
CA PRO A 50 11.27 -2.69 -5.66
C PRO A 50 11.69 -2.70 -4.18
N SER A 51 11.15 -1.80 -3.36
CA SER A 51 11.45 -1.68 -1.93
C SER A 51 10.23 -1.21 -1.14
N ARG A 52 10.27 -1.39 0.18
CA ARG A 52 9.24 -0.89 1.10
C ARG A 52 9.10 0.64 1.04
N GLU A 53 10.21 1.36 0.86
CA GLU A 53 10.19 2.83 0.75
C GLU A 53 9.47 3.28 -0.52
N GLU A 54 9.75 2.61 -1.65
CA GLU A 54 9.06 2.90 -2.91
C GLU A 54 7.59 2.49 -2.84
N ALA A 55 7.25 1.42 -2.09
CA ALA A 55 5.88 1.00 -1.85
C ALA A 55 5.06 2.09 -1.13
N VAL A 56 5.62 2.68 -0.08
CA VAL A 56 5.00 3.81 0.64
C VAL A 56 4.87 5.02 -0.29
N LYS A 57 5.91 5.34 -1.06
CA LYS A 57 5.87 6.47 -2.00
C LYS A 57 4.76 6.31 -3.05
N ILE A 58 4.66 5.15 -3.69
CA ILE A 58 3.60 4.85 -4.65
C ILE A 58 2.22 4.93 -3.98
N GLY A 59 2.08 4.40 -2.77
CA GLY A 59 0.82 4.47 -2.03
C GLY A 59 0.38 5.91 -1.75
N ARG A 60 1.32 6.80 -1.38
CA ARG A 60 1.07 8.24 -1.20
C ARG A 60 0.68 8.94 -2.49
N GLU A 61 1.33 8.61 -3.61
CA GLU A 61 1.00 9.16 -4.93
C GLU A 61 -0.43 8.79 -5.33
N ILE A 62 -0.81 7.52 -5.18
CA ILE A 62 -2.19 7.04 -5.43
C ILE A 62 -3.19 7.76 -4.54
N ALA A 63 -2.91 7.88 -3.24
CA ALA A 63 -3.78 8.57 -2.30
C ALA A 63 -3.97 10.05 -2.68
N THR A 64 -2.90 10.73 -3.08
CA THR A 64 -2.94 12.15 -3.48
C THR A 64 -3.75 12.36 -4.76
N LEU A 65 -3.62 11.49 -5.76
CA LEU A 65 -4.35 11.58 -7.03
C LEU A 65 -5.87 11.44 -6.85
N ARG A 66 -6.31 10.70 -5.82
CA ARG A 66 -7.75 10.49 -5.53
C ARG A 66 -8.36 11.56 -4.64
N GLN A 67 -7.53 12.37 -3.98
CA GLN A 67 -7.96 13.47 -3.12
C GLN A 67 -7.95 14.85 -3.82
N SER A 68 -7.55 14.88 -5.09
CA SER A 68 -7.51 16.09 -5.92
C SER A 68 -8.82 16.35 -6.64
#